data_AF-A0A8S3KFA8-F1
#
_entry.id   AF-A0A8S3KFA8-F1
#
_cell.length_a   1.000
_cell.length_b   1.000
_cell.length_c   1.000
_cell.angle_alpha   90.00
_cell.angle_beta   90.00
_cell.angle_gamma   90.00
#
_symmetry.space_group_name_H-M   'P 1'
#
loop_
_entity.id
_entity.type
_entity.pdbx_description
1 polymer ?
#
loop_
_entity_poly.entity_id
_entity_poly.type
_entity_poly.pdbx_seq_one_letter_code
_entity_poly.pdbx_strand_id
1 'polypeptide(L)'
;MKCFITDQKVSVDPPYVAEYFHLVSTIDKPIHLKKYYGMHESSIDFYPGTMNIILSVPHDGNIPSNLPRRPTSACRKLNSTNRKCYYQNPCVSPLFKIDPKNCRIHHGRDQNTRLLALALRYELNQLFRLKPFVIINRLERTKVDMN
;
A
#
# COMPACT_ATOMS: atom_id res chain seq x y z
N MET A 1 31.57 8.18 -7.72
CA MET A 1 31.12 7.65 -6.41
C MET A 1 30.77 6.18 -6.59
N LYS A 2 31.50 5.28 -5.94
CA LYS A 2 31.18 3.84 -5.88
C LYS A 2 30.40 3.60 -4.60
N CYS A 3 29.18 3.07 -4.68
CA CYS A 3 28.45 2.60 -3.51
C CYS A 3 28.99 1.24 -3.11
N PHE A 4 29.65 1.18 -1.95
CA PHE A 4 29.94 -0.08 -1.27
C PHE A 4 28.67 -0.54 -0.56
N ILE A 5 28.17 -1.72 -0.92
CA ILE A 5 27.25 -2.47 -0.06
C ILE A 5 28.15 -3.09 1.01
N THR A 6 28.21 -2.45 2.17
CA THR A 6 28.79 -3.07 3.37
C THR A 6 27.87 -4.21 3.78
N ASP A 7 28.44 -5.41 3.92
CA ASP A 7 27.78 -6.59 4.50
C ASP A 7 27.05 -6.20 5.79
N GLN A 8 25.73 -6.09 5.70
CA GLN A 8 24.89 -6.03 6.89
C GLN A 8 25.03 -7.39 7.58
N LYS A 9 25.53 -7.37 8.81
CA LYS A 9 25.45 -8.48 9.75
C LYS A 9 24.05 -9.08 9.65
N VAL A 10 23.99 -10.38 9.37
CA VAL A 10 22.77 -11.19 9.46
C VAL A 10 22.17 -10.91 10.84
N SER A 11 21.11 -10.12 10.87
CA SER A 11 20.25 -10.00 12.04
C SER A 11 19.74 -11.40 12.28
N VAL A 12 20.24 -12.07 13.31
CA VAL A 12 19.66 -13.33 13.77
C VAL A 12 18.27 -12.96 14.24
N ASP A 13 17.27 -13.29 13.42
CA ASP A 13 15.89 -13.00 13.77
C ASP A 13 15.62 -13.55 15.17
N PRO A 14 15.00 -12.77 16.05
CA PRO A 14 14.81 -13.22 17.40
C PRO A 14 13.98 -14.51 17.42
N PRO A 15 14.30 -15.48 18.30
CA PRO A 15 13.69 -16.82 18.29
C PRO A 15 12.15 -16.79 18.37
N TYR A 16 11.57 -15.74 18.95
CA TYR A 16 10.13 -15.54 19.06
C TYR A 16 9.42 -15.29 17.72
N VAL A 17 10.10 -14.76 16.70
CA VAL A 17 9.47 -14.50 15.38
C VAL A 17 9.20 -15.81 14.66
N ALA A 18 10.19 -16.71 14.64
CA ALA A 18 10.04 -18.03 14.05
C ALA A 18 8.99 -18.87 14.79
N GLU A 19 8.98 -18.81 16.13
CA GLU A 19 7.98 -19.51 16.95
C GLU A 19 6.56 -19.01 16.70
N TYR A 20 6.36 -17.69 16.59
CA TYR A 20 5.05 -17.11 16.29
C TYR A 20 4.55 -17.51 14.89
N PHE A 21 5.39 -17.45 13.85
CA PHE A 21 4.98 -17.87 12.51
C PHE A 21 4.78 -19.38 12.42
N HIS A 22 5.54 -20.17 13.19
CA HIS A 22 5.29 -21.60 13.30
C HIS A 22 3.93 -21.88 13.97
N LEU A 23 3.59 -21.17 15.05
CA LEU A 23 2.30 -21.24 15.72
C LEU A 23 1.15 -20.83 14.77
N VAL A 24 1.29 -19.72 14.06
CA VAL A 24 0.29 -19.26 13.08
C VAL A 24 0.14 -20.28 11.95
N SER A 25 1.24 -20.85 11.45
CA SER A 25 1.19 -21.87 10.39
C SER A 25 0.52 -23.19 10.80
N THR A 26 0.52 -23.48 12.11
CA THR A 26 -0.03 -24.73 12.67
C THR A 26 -1.48 -24.57 13.11
N ILE A 27 -1.86 -23.40 13.62
CA ILE A 27 -3.25 -23.07 13.98
C ILE A 27 -4.08 -22.78 12.72
N ASP A 28 -3.58 -21.91 11.85
CA ASP A 28 -4.27 -21.51 10.63
C ASP A 28 -3.76 -22.34 9.46
N LYS A 29 -4.43 -23.49 9.25
CA LYS A 29 -4.17 -24.33 8.08
C LYS A 29 -4.23 -23.50 6.79
N PRO A 30 -3.38 -23.80 5.79
CA PRO A 30 -3.38 -23.10 4.53
C PRO A 30 -4.77 -22.90 3.95
N ILE A 31 -5.17 -21.65 3.68
CA ILE A 31 -6.47 -21.37 3.09
C ILE A 31 -6.49 -21.91 1.66
N HIS A 32 -7.29 -22.95 1.43
CA HIS A 32 -7.69 -23.35 0.10
C HIS A 32 -8.91 -22.54 -0.33
N LEU A 33 -8.68 -21.48 -1.10
CA LEU A 33 -9.77 -20.73 -1.72
C LEU A 33 -10.51 -21.64 -2.70
N LYS A 34 -11.69 -22.14 -2.31
CA LYS A 34 -12.58 -22.91 -3.20
C LYS A 34 -13.22 -22.04 -4.28
N LYS A 35 -13.27 -20.72 -4.10
CA LYS A 35 -13.97 -19.79 -5.00
C LYS A 35 -13.37 -18.38 -4.92
N TYR A 36 -13.01 -17.83 -6.07
CA TYR A 36 -12.58 -16.44 -6.25
C TYR A 36 -13.72 -15.66 -6.91
N TYR A 37 -14.12 -14.53 -6.32
CA TYR A 37 -15.20 -13.67 -6.82
C TYR A 37 -14.68 -12.36 -7.43
N GLY A 38 -13.36 -12.21 -7.60
CA GLY A 38 -12.80 -10.99 -8.16
C GLY A 38 -13.02 -10.91 -9.67
N MET A 39 -13.22 -9.70 -10.17
CA MET A 39 -13.16 -9.42 -11.60
C MET A 39 -11.70 -9.28 -12.00
N HIS A 40 -11.32 -9.86 -13.15
CA HIS A 40 -10.01 -9.59 -13.78
C HIS A 40 -10.04 -8.16 -14.33
N GLU A 41 -9.76 -7.20 -13.46
CA GLU A 41 -9.70 -5.80 -13.83
C GLU A 41 -8.24 -5.38 -14.05
N SER A 42 -7.97 -4.67 -15.14
CA SER A 42 -6.64 -4.10 -15.41
C SER A 42 -6.18 -3.10 -14.34
N SER A 43 -7.09 -2.68 -13.46
CA SER A 43 -6.89 -1.73 -12.36
C SER A 43 -6.44 -2.36 -11.04
N ILE A 44 -6.50 -3.68 -10.87
CA ILE A 44 -6.15 -4.37 -9.63
C ILE A 44 -5.25 -5.57 -9.94
N ASP A 45 -4.12 -5.69 -9.24
CA ASP A 45 -3.39 -6.97 -9.19
C ASP A 45 -3.78 -7.71 -7.91
N PHE A 46 -4.18 -8.98 -8.04
CA PHE A 46 -4.48 -9.86 -6.92
C PHE A 46 -3.55 -11.07 -6.93
N TYR A 47 -2.89 -11.31 -5.79
CA TYR A 47 -2.03 -12.46 -5.58
C TYR A 47 -2.63 -13.35 -4.48
N PRO A 48 -3.09 -14.58 -4.81
CA PRO A 48 -3.71 -15.46 -3.83
C PRO A 48 -2.72 -15.90 -2.76
N GLY A 49 -3.13 -15.89 -1.50
CA GLY A 49 -2.38 -16.32 -0.34
C GLY A 49 -2.78 -17.71 0.17
N THR A 50 -2.06 -18.16 1.19
CA THR A 50 -2.31 -19.37 1.97
C THR A 50 -2.46 -19.07 3.46
N MET A 51 -2.30 -17.83 3.93
CA MET A 51 -2.42 -17.48 5.36
C MET A 51 -3.46 -16.38 5.60
N ASN A 52 -3.89 -16.23 6.85
CA ASN A 52 -4.86 -15.23 7.32
C ASN A 52 -4.28 -13.80 7.41
N ILE A 53 -3.50 -13.39 6.42
CA ILE A 53 -2.96 -12.02 6.29
C ILE A 53 -3.26 -11.51 4.89
N ILE A 54 -3.77 -10.27 4.83
CA ILE A 54 -3.99 -9.53 3.59
C ILE A 54 -3.10 -8.30 3.60
N LEU A 55 -2.24 -8.16 2.60
CA LEU A 55 -1.47 -6.97 2.31
C LEU A 55 -2.22 -6.14 1.26
N SER A 56 -2.60 -4.92 1.63
CA SER A 56 -3.26 -3.97 0.73
C SER A 56 -2.29 -2.86 0.32
N VAL A 57 -2.20 -2.59 -0.98
CA VAL A 57 -1.36 -1.54 -1.56
C VAL A 57 -2.24 -0.58 -2.36
N PRO A 58 -2.90 0.40 -1.71
CA PRO A 58 -3.88 1.26 -2.35
C PRO A 58 -3.28 2.42 -3.17
N HIS A 59 -2.02 2.81 -2.93
CA HIS A 59 -1.47 4.09 -3.43
C HIS A 59 -0.21 4.00 -4.30
N ASP A 60 0.23 2.81 -4.73
CA ASP A 60 1.38 2.68 -5.65
C ASP A 60 0.96 2.53 -7.13
N GLY A 61 -0.32 2.69 -7.44
CA GLY A 61 -0.80 2.64 -8.81
C GLY A 61 -0.35 3.83 -9.67
N ASN A 62 -0.09 3.56 -10.96
CA ASN A 62 0.29 4.56 -11.98
C ASN A 62 -0.22 4.25 -13.39
N ILE A 63 -1.15 3.31 -13.55
CA ILE A 63 -1.65 2.99 -14.88
C ILE A 63 -2.44 4.18 -15.43
N PRO A 64 -2.27 4.51 -16.72
CA PRO A 64 -3.15 5.46 -17.39
C PRO A 64 -4.61 5.01 -17.29
N SER A 65 -5.50 5.97 -17.08
CA SER A 65 -6.93 5.71 -17.02
C SER A 65 -7.71 6.92 -17.50
N ASN A 66 -8.80 6.64 -18.22
CA ASN A 66 -9.76 7.62 -18.71
C ASN A 66 -10.65 8.18 -17.59
N LEU A 67 -10.54 7.65 -16.37
CA LEU A 67 -11.25 8.17 -15.21
C LEU A 67 -10.92 9.66 -15.02
N PRO A 68 -11.89 10.50 -14.65
CA PRO A 68 -11.62 11.89 -14.29
C PRO A 68 -10.72 11.93 -13.06
N ARG A 69 -9.94 13.00 -12.92
CA ARG A 69 -9.22 13.25 -11.67
C ARG A 69 -10.24 13.58 -10.58
N ARG A 70 -10.03 13.02 -9.39
CA ARG A 70 -10.84 13.31 -8.21
C ARG A 70 -10.79 14.82 -7.92
N PRO A 71 -11.91 15.43 -7.50
CA PRO A 71 -11.92 16.81 -7.01
C PRO A 71 -10.91 16.98 -5.86
N THR A 72 -10.38 18.18 -5.70
CA THR A 72 -9.42 18.52 -4.64
C THR A 72 -9.98 18.23 -3.25
N SER A 73 -9.71 17.03 -2.72
CA SER A 73 -10.10 16.65 -1.35
C SER A 73 -8.99 16.96 -0.34
N ALA A 74 -7.74 17.03 -0.78
CA ALA A 74 -6.57 17.29 0.06
C ALA A 74 -5.55 18.18 -0.66
N CYS A 75 -5.00 19.15 0.05
CA CYS A 75 -3.96 20.02 -0.47
C CYS A 75 -2.89 20.35 0.55
N ARG A 76 -1.72 20.72 0.04
CA ARG A 76 -0.65 21.31 0.83
C ARG A 76 -0.56 22.80 0.49
N LYS A 77 -0.46 23.65 1.51
CA LYS A 77 -0.24 25.08 1.30
C LYS A 77 1.14 25.30 0.64
N LEU A 78 1.19 26.00 -0.50
CA LEU A 78 2.37 26.15 -1.37
C LEU A 78 3.63 26.63 -0.62
N ASN A 79 3.45 27.42 0.45
CA ASN A 79 4.52 28.03 1.24
C ASN A 79 4.54 27.59 2.73
N SER A 80 3.92 26.46 3.08
CA SER A 80 3.94 25.97 4.48
C SER A 80 5.20 25.15 4.77
N THR A 81 6.02 25.64 5.70
CA THR A 81 7.16 24.92 6.30
C THR A 81 6.71 23.64 7.00
N ASN A 82 5.49 23.63 7.54
CA ASN A 82 4.93 22.51 8.30
C ASN A 82 4.51 21.30 7.45
N ARG A 83 4.61 21.35 6.11
CA ARG A 83 4.21 20.30 5.15
C ARG A 83 2.82 19.66 5.38
N LYS A 84 1.97 20.26 6.23
CA LYS A 84 0.66 19.71 6.60
C LYS A 84 -0.26 19.65 5.38
N CYS A 85 -0.95 18.52 5.24
CA CYS A 85 -2.05 18.34 4.31
C CYS A 85 -3.34 18.85 4.96
N TYR A 86 -4.10 19.63 4.22
CA TYR A 86 -5.40 20.18 4.59
C TYR A 86 -6.46 19.51 3.73
N TYR A 87 -7.52 19.02 4.36
CA TYR A 87 -8.63 18.38 3.66
C TYR A 87 -9.81 19.34 3.57
N GLN A 88 -10.31 19.61 2.37
CA GLN A 88 -11.58 20.32 2.21
C GLN A 88 -12.70 19.31 2.40
N ASN A 89 -13.32 19.32 3.58
CA ASN A 89 -14.56 18.60 3.80
C ASN A 89 -15.75 19.58 3.61
N PRO A 90 -16.57 19.43 2.55
CA PRO A 90 -17.74 20.29 2.35
C PRO A 90 -18.77 20.17 3.49
N CYS A 91 -18.69 19.13 4.33
CA CYS A 91 -19.59 18.92 5.45
C CYS A 91 -19.15 19.59 6.78
N VAL A 92 -17.94 20.18 6.87
CA VAL A 92 -17.39 20.58 8.19
C VAL A 92 -17.17 22.09 8.34
N SER A 93 -16.94 22.87 7.28
CA SER A 93 -17.05 24.33 7.42
C SER A 93 -16.94 25.11 6.10
N PRO A 94 -17.83 26.07 5.82
CA PRO A 94 -17.62 27.07 4.78
C PRO A 94 -16.47 28.05 5.09
N LEU A 95 -15.90 28.00 6.30
CA LEU A 95 -14.85 28.89 6.80
C LEU A 95 -13.41 28.47 6.42
N PHE A 96 -13.18 27.23 5.98
CA PHE A 96 -11.86 26.75 5.52
C PHE A 96 -11.82 26.66 3.99
N LYS A 97 -12.05 27.79 3.32
CA LYS A 97 -11.77 27.94 1.89
C LYS A 97 -10.27 28.13 1.69
N ILE A 98 -9.58 27.02 1.48
CA ILE A 98 -8.23 27.05 0.95
C ILE A 98 -8.27 27.71 -0.41
N ASP A 99 -7.61 28.85 -0.54
CA ASP A 99 -7.43 29.54 -1.82
C ASP A 99 -6.76 28.57 -2.81
N PRO A 100 -7.42 28.25 -3.95
CA PRO A 100 -6.86 27.37 -4.98
C PRO A 100 -5.47 27.83 -5.46
N LYS A 101 -5.18 29.14 -5.44
CA LYS A 101 -3.87 29.68 -5.83
C LYS A 101 -2.75 29.34 -4.85
N ASN A 102 -3.09 29.00 -3.61
CA ASN A 102 -2.15 28.64 -2.55
C ASN A 102 -2.16 27.12 -2.24
N CYS A 103 -2.77 26.32 -3.11
CA CYS A 103 -3.05 24.91 -2.94
C CYS A 103 -2.22 24.06 -3.92
N ARG A 104 -1.24 23.30 -3.40
CA ARG A 104 -0.58 22.22 -4.15
C ARG A 104 -1.30 20.91 -3.85
N ILE A 105 -1.95 20.33 -4.84
CA ILE A 105 -2.65 19.04 -4.69
C ILE A 105 -1.63 17.96 -4.30
N HIS A 106 -1.95 17.20 -3.25
CA HIS A 106 -1.11 16.08 -2.86
C HIS A 106 -1.44 14.87 -3.74
N HIS A 107 -0.59 14.65 -4.75
CA HIS A 107 -0.62 13.46 -5.61
C HIS A 107 0.37 12.39 -5.14
N GLY A 108 0.81 12.45 -3.87
CA GLY A 108 1.83 11.54 -3.36
C GLY A 108 1.39 10.10 -3.53
N ARG A 109 2.18 9.38 -4.31
CA ARG A 109 2.13 7.93 -4.41
C ARG A 109 2.97 7.37 -3.27
N ASP A 110 2.50 6.28 -2.68
CA ASP A 110 3.29 5.56 -1.68
C ASP A 110 4.25 4.64 -2.45
N GLN A 111 5.27 5.27 -3.06
CA GLN A 111 6.21 4.60 -3.95
C GLN A 111 6.85 3.40 -3.26
N ASN A 112 7.05 2.32 -4.01
CA ASN A 112 7.68 1.07 -3.57
C ASN A 112 6.87 0.27 -2.56
N THR A 113 5.66 0.69 -2.15
CA THR A 113 4.80 -0.14 -1.29
C THR A 113 4.34 -1.41 -1.99
N ARG A 114 4.21 -1.41 -3.33
CA ARG A 114 4.05 -2.65 -4.12
C ARG A 114 5.25 -3.57 -3.96
N LEU A 115 6.45 -3.03 -4.13
CA LEU A 115 7.70 -3.80 -4.03
C LEU A 115 7.85 -4.39 -2.63
N LEU A 116 7.57 -3.60 -1.58
CA LEU A 116 7.60 -4.05 -0.20
C LEU A 116 6.60 -5.19 0.06
N ALA A 117 5.36 -5.06 -0.39
CA ALA A 117 4.35 -6.10 -0.20
C ALA A 117 4.71 -7.42 -0.90
N LEU A 118 5.24 -7.33 -2.12
CA LEU A 118 5.69 -8.50 -2.89
C LEU A 118 6.95 -9.13 -2.30
N ALA A 119 7.89 -8.33 -1.79
CA ALA A 119 9.08 -8.81 -1.09
C ALA A 119 8.70 -9.53 0.21
N LEU A 120 7.84 -8.93 1.05
CA LEU A 120 7.35 -9.55 2.28
C LEU A 120 6.66 -10.90 1.99
N ARG A 121 5.81 -10.93 0.96
CA ARG A 121 5.17 -12.17 0.52
C ARG A 121 6.20 -13.22 0.08
N TYR A 122 7.23 -12.82 -0.65
CA TYR A 122 8.28 -13.71 -1.11
C TYR A 122 9.06 -14.30 0.06
N GLU A 123 9.52 -13.46 0.99
CA GLU A 123 10.29 -13.89 2.16
C GLU A 123 9.50 -14.84 3.07
N LEU A 124 8.23 -14.53 3.38
CA LEU A 124 7.38 -15.42 4.17
C LEU A 124 7.19 -16.80 3.51
N ASN A 125 7.15 -16.84 2.17
CA ASN A 125 7.04 -18.09 1.44
C ASN A 125 8.36 -18.89 1.44
N GLN A 126 9.52 -18.22 1.42
CA GLN A 126 10.81 -18.90 1.51
C GLN A 126 11.03 -19.48 2.90
N LEU A 127 10.77 -18.69 3.94
CA LEU A 127 11.04 -19.07 5.33
C LEU A 127 10.01 -20.06 5.89
N PHE A 128 8.72 -19.84 5.60
CA PHE A 128 7.63 -20.55 6.29
C PHE A 128 6.67 -21.28 5.36
N ARG A 129 6.87 -21.22 4.03
CA ARG A 129 5.91 -21.73 3.03
C ARG A 129 4.51 -21.11 3.16
N LEU A 130 4.43 -19.93 3.79
CA LEU A 130 3.20 -19.16 3.95
C LEU A 130 3.18 -17.97 2.99
N LYS A 131 2.00 -17.66 2.48
CA LYS A 131 1.82 -16.58 1.49
C LYS A 131 0.69 -15.66 1.95
N PRO A 132 0.92 -14.40 2.34
CA PRO A 132 -0.17 -13.46 2.57
C PRO A 132 -0.89 -13.17 1.26
N PHE A 133 -2.21 -12.97 1.28
CA PHE A 133 -2.94 -12.43 0.14
C PHE A 133 -2.42 -11.01 -0.15
N VAL A 134 -2.31 -10.64 -1.42
CA VAL A 134 -1.88 -9.29 -1.80
C VAL A 134 -2.89 -8.69 -2.78
N ILE A 135 -3.36 -7.49 -2.47
CA ILE A 135 -4.24 -6.69 -3.33
C ILE A 135 -3.52 -5.38 -3.62
N ILE A 136 -3.31 -5.08 -4.90
CA ILE A 136 -2.60 -3.89 -5.34
C ILE A 136 -3.48 -3.08 -6.25
N ASN A 137 -3.77 -1.85 -5.86
CA ASN A 137 -4.38 -0.88 -6.75
C ASN A 137 -3.36 -0.39 -7.76
N ARG A 138 -3.69 -0.52 -9.04
CA ARG A 138 -2.86 -0.06 -10.16
C ARG A 138 -3.23 1.33 -10.63
N LEU A 139 -4.40 1.85 -10.26
CA LEU A 139 -4.80 3.23 -10.59
C LEU A 139 -4.05 4.23 -9.72
N GLU A 140 -3.72 5.39 -10.30
CA GLU A 140 -3.26 6.51 -9.49
C GLU A 140 -4.33 6.90 -8.47
N ARG A 141 -3.89 7.13 -7.23
CA ARG A 141 -4.71 7.69 -6.14
C ARG A 141 -5.51 8.93 -6.55
N THR A 142 -4.97 9.70 -7.50
CA THR A 142 -5.55 10.94 -8.02
C THR A 142 -6.81 10.72 -8.85
N LYS A 143 -7.03 9.51 -9.35
CA LYS A 143 -8.25 9.08 -10.05
C LYS A 143 -9.28 8.58 -9.05
N VAL A 144 -8.88 7.62 -8.22
CA VAL A 144 -9.68 7.04 -7.14
C VAL A 144 -8.77 6.75 -5.96
N ASP A 145 -9.19 7.16 -4.77
CA ASP A 145 -8.50 6.86 -3.51
C ASP A 145 -9.17 5.61 -2.91
N MET A 146 -8.47 4.47 -2.91
CA MET A 146 -9.02 3.16 -2.51
C MET A 146 -8.85 2.87 -1.01
N ASN A 147 -8.39 3.85 -0.23
CA ASN A 147 -8.14 3.76 1.20
C ASN A 147 -9.03 4.73 1.98
#